data_AF-A0A166EUG3-F1
#
_entry.id   AF-A0A166EUG3-F1
#
_cell.length_a   1.000
_cell.length_b   1.000
_cell.length_c   1.000
_cell.angle_alpha   90.00
_cell.angle_beta   90.00
_cell.angle_gamma   90.00
#
_symmetry.space_group_name_H-M   'P 1'
#
loop_
_entity.id
_entity.type
_entity.pdbx_description
1 polymer ?
#
loop_
_entity_poly.entity_id
_entity_poly.type
_entity_poly.pdbx_seq_one_letter_code
_entity_poly.pdbx_strand_id
1 'polypeptide(L)'
;MSSAAITAVVVLESPRNAPDSPKTIFFDGQIYQGAGQPLLAAFRYFNANNMVFDDVGFYFLHATVAKMAEGAVIPPSESDIVYDLVGDIVFLIPAPDVDPKYLPWVHIAGTYTSALRDAKKHGGSTLPVRCFVKDSPKYKQYSKPVPNVNSQVTFTGSLTSVDRNAENGTPEYFRLEVDSVTFMGKATVPAKPSPAPASNSQTPAKRKPKYNWSSESPTPAKRSKPDADNNNAASASSSQTSTN
;
A
#
# COMPACT_ATOMS: atom_id res chain seq x y z
N MET A 1 -0.35 -11.08 -3.10
CA MET A 1 -0.38 -10.16 -4.25
C MET A 1 0.00 -8.79 -3.71
N SER A 2 0.97 -8.12 -4.32
CA SER A 2 1.42 -6.79 -3.92
C SER A 2 1.21 -5.83 -5.09
N SER A 3 0.82 -4.59 -4.80
CA SER A 3 0.61 -3.54 -5.80
C SER A 3 1.01 -2.19 -5.21
N ALA A 4 1.50 -1.31 -6.06
CA ALA A 4 1.78 0.08 -5.71
C ALA A 4 1.21 1.01 -6.78
N ALA A 5 0.64 2.11 -6.32
CA ALA A 5 0.20 3.21 -7.17
C ALA A 5 0.73 4.53 -6.61
N ILE A 6 1.05 5.45 -7.49
CA ILE A 6 1.58 6.78 -7.18
C ILE A 6 0.63 7.84 -7.73
N THR A 7 0.44 8.90 -6.96
CA THR A 7 -0.25 10.12 -7.35
C THR A 7 0.72 11.27 -7.15
N ALA A 8 1.05 11.99 -8.22
CA ALA A 8 2.10 12.99 -8.17
C ALA A 8 1.92 14.06 -9.25
N VAL A 9 2.58 15.20 -9.04
CA VAL A 9 2.92 16.11 -10.13
C VAL A 9 4.23 15.61 -10.74
N VAL A 10 4.24 15.39 -12.04
CA VAL A 10 5.34 14.78 -12.78
C VAL A 10 5.64 15.64 -13.99
N VAL A 11 6.93 15.82 -14.28
CA VAL A 11 7.37 16.36 -15.57
C VAL A 11 7.45 15.18 -16.53
N LEU A 12 6.61 15.20 -17.57
CA LEU A 12 6.63 14.20 -18.63
C LEU A 12 7.38 14.77 -19.82
N GLU A 13 8.31 14.01 -20.34
CA GLU A 13 9.20 14.37 -21.43
C GLU A 13 9.14 13.34 -22.55
N SER A 14 9.53 13.77 -23.74
CA SER A 14 9.77 12.93 -24.90
C SER A 14 8.58 11.99 -25.20
N PRO A 15 7.38 12.52 -25.52
CA PRO A 15 6.23 11.70 -25.86
C PRO A 15 6.52 10.84 -27.10
N ARG A 16 6.42 9.52 -26.96
CA ARG A 16 6.67 8.58 -28.05
C ARG A 16 5.50 7.63 -28.25
N ASN A 17 4.97 7.56 -29.47
CA ASN A 17 3.92 6.60 -29.78
C ASN A 17 4.45 5.16 -29.77
N ALA A 18 3.64 4.23 -29.28
CA ALA A 18 3.93 2.81 -29.42
C ALA A 18 3.93 2.41 -30.92
N PRO A 19 4.84 1.54 -31.37
CA PRO A 19 4.90 1.08 -32.77
C PRO A 19 3.57 0.50 -33.27
N ASP A 20 2.89 -0.26 -32.40
CA ASP A 20 1.69 -1.02 -32.75
C ASP A 20 0.38 -0.35 -32.27
N SER A 21 0.46 0.81 -31.62
CA SER A 21 -0.71 1.47 -31.04
C SER A 21 -0.56 3.00 -31.06
N PRO A 22 -1.20 3.70 -32.01
CA PRO A 22 -1.09 5.16 -32.11
C PRO A 22 -1.75 5.91 -30.95
N LYS A 23 -2.51 5.19 -30.13
CA LYS A 23 -3.16 5.72 -28.92
C LYS A 23 -2.33 5.49 -27.67
N THR A 24 -1.30 4.65 -27.73
CA THR A 24 -0.45 4.37 -26.58
C THR A 24 0.80 5.23 -26.69
N ILE A 25 1.07 6.01 -25.66
CA ILE A 25 2.18 6.95 -25.61
C ILE A 25 3.07 6.57 -24.44
N PHE A 26 4.38 6.59 -24.68
CA PHE A 26 5.41 6.43 -23.68
C PHE A 26 6.03 7.77 -23.35
N PHE A 27 6.37 7.96 -22.08
CA PHE A 27 6.99 9.18 -21.58
C PHE A 27 8.16 8.84 -20.67
N ASP A 28 9.14 9.75 -20.67
CA ASP A 28 10.14 9.83 -19.62
C ASP A 28 9.58 10.75 -18.52
N GLY A 29 9.36 10.19 -17.34
CA GLY A 29 8.75 10.89 -16.22
C GLY A 29 9.79 11.23 -15.16
N GLN A 30 9.83 12.50 -14.74
CA GLN A 30 10.61 12.94 -13.58
C GLN A 30 9.68 13.13 -12.38
N ILE A 31 9.89 12.32 -11.34
CA ILE A 31 9.12 12.37 -10.10
C ILE A 31 10.01 12.93 -8.99
N TYR A 32 9.75 14.17 -8.58
CA TYR A 32 10.51 14.80 -7.51
C TYR A 32 10.03 14.29 -6.15
N GLN A 33 10.95 14.26 -5.18
CA GLN A 33 10.70 13.82 -3.80
C GLN A 33 11.03 14.96 -2.83
N GLY A 34 10.69 16.19 -3.22
CA GLY A 34 11.19 17.43 -2.61
C GLY A 34 12.30 18.06 -3.45
N ALA A 35 13.29 18.66 -2.78
CA ALA A 35 14.37 19.42 -3.45
C ALA A 35 15.53 18.55 -4.01
N GLY A 36 15.42 17.22 -3.91
CA GLY A 36 16.46 16.29 -4.37
C GLY A 36 16.41 15.98 -5.86
N GLN A 37 17.26 15.04 -6.27
CA GLN A 37 17.22 14.47 -7.63
C GLN A 37 15.90 13.72 -7.85
N PRO A 38 15.24 13.90 -9.01
CA PRO A 38 14.00 13.19 -9.31
C PRO A 38 14.26 11.70 -9.53
N LEU A 39 13.21 10.90 -9.36
CA LEU A 39 13.18 9.55 -9.90
C LEU A 39 12.85 9.61 -11.37
N LEU A 40 13.53 8.78 -12.15
CA LEU A 40 13.20 8.57 -13.55
C LEU A 40 12.23 7.39 -13.67
N ALA A 41 11.10 7.63 -14.31
CA ALA A 41 10.06 6.64 -14.53
C ALA A 41 9.75 6.52 -16.01
N ALA A 42 9.69 5.31 -16.54
CA ALA A 42 9.11 5.09 -17.85
C ALA A 42 7.61 4.87 -17.69
N PHE A 43 6.83 5.82 -18.21
CA PHE A 43 5.38 5.75 -18.14
C PHE A 43 4.77 5.37 -19.47
N ARG A 44 3.73 4.55 -19.42
CA ARG A 44 2.85 4.27 -20.55
C ARG A 44 1.47 4.85 -20.26
N TYR A 45 0.87 5.51 -21.25
CA TYR A 45 -0.45 6.12 -21.16
C TYR A 45 -1.29 5.76 -22.39
N PHE A 46 -2.57 5.45 -22.18
CA PHE A 46 -3.52 5.26 -23.27
C PHE A 46 -4.32 6.55 -23.51
N ASN A 47 -3.99 7.26 -24.59
CA ASN A 47 -4.55 8.54 -24.99
C ASN A 47 -5.92 8.40 -25.68
N ALA A 48 -6.92 7.94 -24.93
CA ALA A 48 -8.29 7.80 -25.44
C ALA A 48 -8.83 9.13 -26.02
N ASN A 49 -8.48 10.25 -25.40
CA ASN A 49 -9.05 11.57 -25.69
C ASN A 49 -8.33 12.36 -26.79
N ASN A 50 -7.32 11.80 -27.46
CA ASN A 50 -6.50 12.52 -28.45
C ASN A 50 -5.86 13.80 -27.88
N MET A 51 -5.39 13.77 -26.64
CA MET A 51 -4.57 14.83 -26.08
C MET A 51 -3.31 15.03 -26.94
N VAL A 52 -2.93 16.28 -27.15
CA VAL A 52 -1.66 16.66 -27.76
C VAL A 52 -0.68 16.93 -26.63
N PHE A 53 0.54 16.42 -26.79
CA PHE A 53 1.61 16.54 -25.81
C PHE A 53 2.75 17.34 -26.43
N ASP A 54 3.25 18.31 -25.67
CA ASP A 54 4.50 18.98 -25.98
C ASP A 54 5.69 18.08 -25.64
N ASP A 55 6.88 18.43 -26.11
CA ASP A 55 8.11 17.67 -25.82
C ASP A 55 8.39 17.56 -24.31
N VAL A 56 8.00 18.57 -23.55
CA VAL A 56 8.09 18.62 -22.08
C VAL A 56 6.82 19.26 -21.53
N GLY A 57 6.19 18.63 -20.55
CA GLY A 57 5.01 19.18 -19.88
C GLY A 57 4.86 18.74 -18.44
N PHE A 58 4.11 19.52 -17.66
CA PHE A 58 3.83 19.27 -16.26
C PHE A 58 2.42 18.69 -16.11
N TYR A 59 2.30 17.59 -15.39
CA TYR A 59 1.03 16.90 -15.26
C TYR A 59 0.82 16.38 -13.84
N PHE A 60 -0.41 16.48 -13.36
CA PHE A 60 -0.88 15.70 -12.24
C PHE A 60 -1.35 14.34 -12.75
N LEU A 61 -0.78 13.25 -12.23
CA LEU A 61 -1.10 11.90 -12.68
C LEU A 61 -1.37 10.95 -11.52
N HIS A 62 -2.04 9.85 -11.86
CA HIS A 62 -2.04 8.63 -11.07
C HIS A 62 -1.63 7.46 -11.93
N ALA A 63 -0.68 6.68 -11.44
CA ALA A 63 -0.14 5.53 -12.15
C ALA A 63 0.05 4.35 -11.23
N THR A 64 -0.13 3.14 -11.76
CA THR A 64 0.44 1.94 -11.12
C THR A 64 1.92 1.92 -11.41
N VAL A 65 2.74 1.57 -10.41
CA VAL A 65 4.21 1.62 -10.54
C VAL A 65 4.88 0.41 -9.93
N ALA A 66 6.03 0.07 -10.51
CA ALA A 66 6.95 -0.91 -9.95
C ALA A 66 8.40 -0.47 -10.18
N LYS A 67 9.33 -1.10 -9.44
CA LYS A 67 10.76 -0.88 -9.67
C LYS A 67 11.14 -1.42 -11.04
N MET A 68 11.96 -0.67 -11.78
CA MET A 68 12.53 -1.14 -13.03
C MET A 68 13.40 -2.38 -12.80
N ALA A 69 13.12 -3.46 -13.54
CA ALA A 69 13.89 -4.68 -13.46
C ALA A 69 15.16 -4.58 -14.33
N GLU A 70 16.24 -5.19 -13.87
CA GLU A 70 17.47 -5.29 -14.63
C GLU A 70 17.23 -6.06 -15.94
N GLY A 71 17.68 -5.48 -17.06
CA GLY A 71 17.49 -6.06 -18.40
C GLY A 71 16.05 -5.99 -18.94
N ALA A 72 15.13 -5.29 -18.26
CA ALA A 72 13.81 -5.05 -18.84
C ALA A 72 13.91 -4.11 -20.05
N VAL A 73 13.20 -4.46 -21.12
CA VAL A 73 13.16 -3.68 -22.36
C VAL A 73 11.95 -2.76 -22.30
N ILE A 74 12.19 -1.46 -22.49
CA ILE A 74 11.14 -0.45 -22.56
C ILE A 74 11.06 0.06 -23.99
N PRO A 75 10.10 -0.40 -24.80
CA PRO A 75 9.88 0.16 -26.12
C PRO A 75 8.92 1.35 -26.04
N PRO A 76 9.11 2.40 -26.86
CA PRO A 76 10.37 2.82 -27.48
C PRO A 76 11.21 3.58 -26.44
N SER A 77 12.42 3.11 -26.12
CA SER A 77 13.38 3.88 -25.33
C SER A 77 14.54 4.32 -26.21
N GLU A 78 15.04 5.52 -25.94
CA GLU A 78 16.40 5.87 -26.31
C GLU A 78 17.35 5.01 -25.46
N SER A 79 18.47 4.56 -26.04
CA SER A 79 19.25 3.42 -25.54
C SER A 79 19.97 3.63 -24.19
N ASP A 80 19.94 4.84 -23.64
CA ASP A 80 20.89 5.26 -22.62
C ASP A 80 20.23 5.69 -21.28
N ILE A 81 18.90 5.64 -21.19
CA ILE A 81 18.19 6.07 -19.97
C ILE A 81 18.03 4.91 -19.00
N VAL A 82 18.52 5.09 -17.77
CA VAL A 82 18.33 4.16 -16.65
C VAL A 82 17.15 4.63 -15.82
N TYR A 83 16.00 3.97 -15.98
CA TYR A 83 14.81 4.26 -15.18
C TYR A 83 14.88 3.61 -13.81
N ASP A 84 14.40 4.32 -12.80
CA ASP A 84 14.18 3.79 -11.45
C ASP A 84 12.85 3.02 -11.37
N LEU A 85 11.85 3.50 -12.12
CA LEU A 85 10.47 3.02 -12.08
C LEU A 85 9.92 2.75 -13.48
N VAL A 86 8.93 1.87 -13.53
CA VAL A 86 8.05 1.69 -14.69
C VAL A 86 6.61 1.77 -14.22
N GLY A 87 5.71 2.28 -15.07
CA GLY A 87 4.31 2.39 -14.68
C GLY A 87 3.33 2.62 -15.82
N ASP A 88 2.07 2.36 -15.51
CA ASP A 88 0.93 2.63 -16.38
C ASP A 88 0.12 3.78 -15.79
N ILE A 89 0.02 4.88 -16.53
CA ILE A 89 -0.79 6.04 -16.17
C ILE A 89 -2.26 5.69 -16.37
N VAL A 90 -3.02 5.79 -15.28
CA VAL A 90 -4.47 5.54 -15.24
C VAL A 90 -5.24 6.82 -15.54
N PHE A 91 -4.79 7.95 -15.00
CA PHE A 91 -5.34 9.26 -15.33
C PHE A 91 -4.24 10.33 -15.37
N LEU A 92 -4.46 11.36 -16.19
CA LEU A 92 -3.52 12.43 -16.47
C LEU A 92 -4.25 13.76 -16.62
N ILE A 93 -3.78 14.81 -15.95
CA ILE A 93 -4.34 16.17 -16.01
C ILE A 93 -3.17 17.15 -16.24
N PRO A 94 -3.21 18.02 -17.26
CA PRO A 94 -2.22 19.08 -17.44
C PRO A 94 -2.17 20.02 -16.21
N ALA A 95 -0.97 20.37 -15.77
CA ALA A 95 -0.72 21.19 -14.59
C ALA A 95 0.50 22.12 -14.78
N PRO A 96 0.50 23.01 -15.80
CA PRO A 96 1.66 23.81 -16.20
C PRO A 96 2.21 24.73 -15.11
N ASP A 97 1.36 25.20 -14.19
CA ASP A 97 1.70 26.20 -13.18
C ASP A 97 1.93 25.60 -11.78
N VAL A 98 2.12 24.28 -11.68
CA VAL A 98 2.28 23.57 -10.40
C VAL A 98 3.73 23.17 -10.20
N ASP A 99 4.30 23.49 -9.03
CA ASP A 99 5.65 23.06 -8.66
C ASP A 99 5.72 21.51 -8.64
N PRO A 100 6.57 20.87 -9.46
CA PRO A 100 6.67 19.41 -9.48
C PRO A 100 7.29 18.84 -8.20
N LYS A 101 7.87 19.66 -7.32
CA LYS A 101 8.60 19.22 -6.11
C LYS A 101 7.71 18.84 -4.93
N TYR A 102 6.39 18.88 -5.09
CA TYR A 102 5.49 18.31 -4.10
C TYR A 102 5.77 16.82 -3.89
N LEU A 103 5.68 16.37 -2.63
CA LEU A 103 5.95 14.97 -2.30
C LEU A 103 4.91 14.06 -2.99
N PRO A 104 5.36 13.02 -3.72
CA PRO A 104 4.46 12.06 -4.34
C PRO A 104 3.70 11.29 -3.28
N TRP A 105 2.40 11.12 -3.50
CA TRP A 105 1.58 10.30 -2.63
C TRP A 105 1.52 8.87 -3.16
N VAL A 106 1.80 7.87 -2.33
CA VAL A 106 1.86 6.47 -2.73
C VAL A 106 0.86 5.64 -1.94
N HIS A 107 0.18 4.74 -2.65
CA HIS A 107 -0.71 3.73 -2.12
C HIS A 107 -0.10 2.35 -2.38
N ILE A 108 0.08 1.55 -1.33
CA ILE A 108 0.71 0.22 -1.45
C ILE A 108 -0.16 -0.78 -0.74
N ALA A 109 -0.50 -1.86 -1.43
CA ALA A 109 -1.15 -3.02 -0.85
C ALA A 109 -0.20 -4.22 -0.93
N GLY A 110 -0.08 -4.98 0.16
CA GLY A 110 0.78 -6.15 0.15
C GLY A 110 0.89 -6.84 1.50
N THR A 111 1.73 -7.86 1.53
CA THR A 111 2.01 -8.63 2.74
C THR A 111 3.14 -7.97 3.51
N TYR A 112 2.88 -7.63 4.78
CA TYR A 112 3.89 -7.07 5.64
C TYR A 112 4.92 -8.13 6.04
N THR A 113 6.20 -7.77 5.94
CA THR A 113 7.32 -8.59 6.39
C THR A 113 8.11 -7.79 7.43
N SER A 114 8.35 -8.35 8.62
CA SER A 114 9.23 -7.70 9.59
C SER A 114 10.67 -8.04 9.23
N ALA A 115 11.36 -7.08 8.62
CA ALA A 115 12.80 -6.88 8.63
C ALA A 115 13.34 -6.55 7.23
N LEU A 116 14.41 -5.77 7.27
CA LEU A 116 15.54 -5.63 6.33
C LEU A 116 16.12 -6.94 5.77
N ARG A 117 15.50 -8.10 6.01
CA ARG A 117 15.89 -9.36 5.40
C ARG A 117 15.36 -9.32 3.98
N ASP A 118 16.27 -9.45 3.02
CA ASP A 118 15.95 -9.59 1.60
C ASP A 118 14.71 -10.44 1.42
N ALA A 119 13.58 -9.78 1.15
CA ALA A 119 12.38 -10.48 0.78
C ALA A 119 12.77 -11.28 -0.46
N LYS A 120 12.78 -12.61 -0.34
CA LYS A 120 13.11 -13.51 -1.45
C LYS A 120 12.37 -12.98 -2.68
N LYS A 121 13.12 -12.69 -3.74
CA LYS A 121 12.61 -12.20 -5.03
C LYS A 121 11.52 -13.15 -5.50
N HIS A 122 10.27 -12.90 -5.11
CA HIS A 122 9.13 -13.55 -5.72
C HIS A 122 9.08 -12.96 -7.13
N GLY A 123 9.15 -13.83 -8.15
CA GLY A 123 9.44 -13.48 -9.55
C GLY A 123 8.39 -12.65 -10.29
N GLY A 124 7.85 -11.61 -9.65
CA GLY A 124 7.02 -10.58 -10.25
C GLY A 124 7.60 -9.19 -9.98
N SER A 125 7.27 -8.24 -10.85
CA SER A 125 7.62 -6.83 -10.68
C SER A 125 6.96 -6.30 -9.41
N THR A 126 7.77 -5.83 -8.45
CA THR A 126 7.28 -5.29 -7.16
C THR A 126 8.02 -4.00 -6.85
N LEU A 127 7.35 -3.09 -6.13
CA LEU A 127 7.98 -1.88 -5.61
C LEU A 127 8.48 -2.17 -4.18
N PRO A 128 9.80 -2.29 -3.95
CA PRO A 128 10.34 -2.57 -2.61
C PRO A 128 10.23 -1.31 -1.74
N VAL A 129 9.30 -1.29 -0.80
CA VAL A 129 9.05 -0.09 0.02
C VAL A 129 9.40 -0.31 1.49
N ARG A 130 10.12 0.67 2.05
CA ARG A 130 10.39 0.81 3.48
C ARG A 130 9.47 1.87 4.06
N CYS A 131 8.51 1.42 4.85
CA CYS A 131 7.58 2.29 5.55
C CYS A 131 8.21 2.80 6.85
N PHE A 132 8.16 4.11 7.09
CA PHE A 132 8.48 4.71 8.38
C PHE A 132 7.31 5.56 8.87
N VAL A 133 7.09 5.55 10.18
CA VAL A 133 6.00 6.29 10.83
C VAL A 133 6.64 7.45 11.58
N LYS A 134 6.26 8.69 11.26
CA LYS A 134 6.72 9.86 12.03
C LYS A 134 6.15 9.83 13.43
N ASP A 135 6.97 10.24 14.39
CA ASP A 135 6.47 10.51 15.74
C ASP A 135 5.43 11.62 15.65
N SER A 136 4.24 11.33 16.17
CA SER A 136 3.08 12.20 16.05
C SER A 136 2.08 11.83 17.14
N PRO A 137 1.19 12.75 17.57
CA PRO A 137 0.12 12.42 18.51
C PRO A 137 -0.73 11.22 18.05
N LYS A 138 -0.88 11.07 16.71
CA LYS A 138 -1.51 9.91 16.08
C LYS A 138 -0.73 8.63 16.45
N TYR A 139 0.59 8.61 16.32
CA TYR A 139 1.45 7.43 16.44
C TYR A 139 2.37 7.44 17.67
N LYS A 140 1.87 7.90 18.82
CA LYS A 140 2.61 7.83 20.08
C LYS A 140 3.05 6.40 20.34
N GLN A 141 4.31 6.31 20.79
CA GLN A 141 5.24 5.17 20.91
C GLN A 141 4.68 3.75 21.21
N TYR A 142 3.42 3.59 21.65
CA TYR A 142 2.83 2.29 22.00
C TYR A 142 1.32 2.12 21.73
N SER A 143 0.62 3.05 21.06
CA SER A 143 -0.87 3.03 21.00
C SER A 143 -1.49 2.59 19.67
N LYS A 144 -0.68 2.28 18.64
CA LYS A 144 -1.19 1.93 17.29
C LYS A 144 -0.70 0.54 16.87
N PRO A 145 -1.55 -0.25 16.18
CA PRO A 145 -1.15 -1.57 15.73
C PRO A 145 -0.06 -1.43 14.66
N VAL A 146 1.14 -1.89 14.99
CA VAL A 146 2.16 -2.23 14.00
C VAL A 146 1.72 -3.55 13.37
N PRO A 147 1.72 -3.68 12.03
CA PRO A 147 1.37 -4.93 11.40
C PRO A 147 2.21 -6.10 11.89
N ASN A 148 1.55 -7.23 12.17
CA ASN A 148 2.25 -8.48 12.41
C ASN A 148 2.80 -9.00 11.08
N VAL A 149 3.91 -9.73 11.13
CA VAL A 149 4.44 -10.45 9.97
C VAL A 149 3.34 -11.30 9.33
N ASN A 150 3.30 -11.34 8.00
CA ASN A 150 2.30 -12.04 7.21
C ASN A 150 0.88 -11.43 7.29
N SER A 151 0.72 -10.21 7.81
CA SER A 151 -0.54 -9.48 7.68
C SER A 151 -0.67 -8.91 6.27
N GLN A 152 -1.86 -8.99 5.67
CA GLN A 152 -2.19 -8.20 4.49
C GLN A 152 -2.54 -6.79 4.95
N VAL A 153 -1.86 -5.80 4.38
CA VAL A 153 -2.00 -4.41 4.76
C VAL A 153 -2.00 -3.51 3.54
N THR A 154 -2.64 -2.36 3.68
CA THR A 154 -2.48 -1.23 2.78
C THR A 154 -1.85 -0.08 3.54
N PHE A 155 -0.81 0.52 2.96
CA PHE A 155 -0.18 1.74 3.43
C PHE A 155 -0.46 2.87 2.46
N THR A 156 -0.69 4.06 3.00
CA THR A 156 -0.73 5.29 2.21
C THR A 156 0.16 6.35 2.86
N GLY A 157 0.81 7.16 2.05
CA GLY A 157 1.76 8.14 2.56
C GLY A 157 2.55 8.86 1.50
N SER A 158 3.54 9.63 1.93
CA SER A 158 4.40 10.42 1.04
C SER A 158 5.71 9.70 0.75
N LEU A 159 6.11 9.63 -0.52
CA LEU A 159 7.41 9.13 -0.93
C LEU A 159 8.47 10.21 -0.71
N THR A 160 9.42 9.95 0.18
CA THR A 160 10.35 10.99 0.66
C THR A 160 11.77 10.85 0.14
N SER A 161 12.20 9.62 -0.17
CA SER A 161 13.56 9.35 -0.63
C SER A 161 13.67 7.93 -1.17
N VAL A 162 14.82 7.62 -1.77
CA VAL A 162 15.18 6.28 -2.25
C VAL A 162 16.54 5.90 -1.72
N ASP A 163 16.61 4.70 -1.15
CA ASP A 163 17.86 4.03 -0.81
C ASP A 163 18.43 3.47 -2.12
N ARG A 164 19.57 4.03 -2.57
CA ARG A 164 20.28 3.57 -3.76
C ARG A 164 21.47 2.71 -3.36
N ASN A 165 21.76 1.69 -4.15
CA ASN A 165 22.96 0.89 -4.00
C ASN A 165 24.19 1.74 -4.34
N ALA A 166 25.22 1.69 -3.49
CA ALA A 166 26.40 2.55 -3.62
C ALA A 166 27.31 2.21 -4.82
N GLU A 167 27.27 0.97 -5.31
CA GLU A 167 28.14 0.49 -6.38
C GLU A 167 27.57 0.82 -7.77
N ASN A 168 26.25 0.66 -7.96
CA ASN A 168 25.61 0.80 -9.26
C ASN A 168 24.57 1.94 -9.34
N GLY A 169 24.30 2.65 -8.24
CA GLY A 169 23.34 3.75 -8.19
C GLY A 169 21.86 3.36 -8.33
N THR A 170 21.56 2.06 -8.48
CA THR A 170 20.20 1.57 -8.72
C THR A 170 19.35 1.67 -7.46
N PRO A 171 18.04 1.91 -7.59
CA PRO A 171 17.15 2.04 -6.44
C PRO A 171 16.95 0.68 -5.79
N GLU A 172 17.27 0.54 -4.51
CA GLU A 172 17.10 -0.70 -3.74
C GLU A 172 15.76 -0.69 -2.99
N TYR A 173 15.46 0.41 -2.30
CA TYR A 173 14.23 0.60 -1.54
C TYR A 173 13.69 2.02 -1.66
N PHE A 174 12.37 2.15 -1.70
CA PHE A 174 11.66 3.42 -1.72
C PHE A 174 11.16 3.73 -0.31
N ARG A 175 11.46 4.92 0.24
CA ARG A 175 11.10 5.28 1.61
C ARG A 175 9.76 6.01 1.66
N LEU A 176 8.77 5.36 2.26
CA LEU A 176 7.43 5.87 2.42
C LEU A 176 7.21 6.37 3.85
N GLU A 177 6.91 7.66 3.97
CA GLU A 177 6.39 8.22 5.19
C GLU A 177 4.90 7.88 5.32
N VAL A 178 4.58 6.99 6.26
CA VAL A 178 3.21 6.49 6.43
C VAL A 178 2.31 7.52 7.09
N ASP A 179 1.22 7.85 6.41
CA ASP A 179 0.09 8.57 7.00
C ASP A 179 -0.99 7.61 7.53
N SER A 180 -1.31 6.56 6.77
CA SER A 180 -2.39 5.62 7.14
C SER A 180 -2.02 4.16 6.90
N VAL A 181 -2.58 3.30 7.74
CA VAL A 181 -2.42 1.84 7.68
C VAL A 181 -3.79 1.20 7.79
N THR A 182 -4.12 0.35 6.82
CA THR A 182 -5.37 -0.43 6.79
C THR A 182 -5.04 -1.92 6.85
N PHE A 183 -5.66 -2.64 7.79
CA PHE A 183 -5.49 -4.08 7.97
C PHE A 183 -6.51 -4.85 7.16
N MET A 184 -6.05 -5.74 6.29
CA MET A 184 -6.91 -6.55 5.41
C MET A 184 -7.01 -8.02 5.86
N GLY A 185 -6.48 -8.35 7.04
CA GLY A 185 -6.46 -9.70 7.60
C GLY A 185 -5.09 -10.37 7.49
N LYS A 186 -5.05 -11.69 7.67
CA LYS A 186 -3.82 -12.49 7.54
C LYS A 186 -3.68 -12.99 6.12
N ALA A 187 -2.45 -12.98 5.59
CA ALA A 187 -2.15 -13.68 4.36
C ALA A 187 -2.46 -15.16 4.57
N THR A 188 -3.40 -15.69 3.80
CA THR A 188 -3.59 -17.14 3.71
C THR A 188 -2.31 -17.68 3.07
N VAL A 189 -1.40 -18.20 3.90
CA VAL A 189 -0.41 -19.15 3.41
C VAL A 189 -1.21 -20.23 2.69
N PRO A 190 -0.91 -20.57 1.42
CA PRO A 190 -1.54 -21.72 0.79
C PRO A 190 -1.43 -22.87 1.79
N ALA A 191 -2.56 -23.49 2.15
CA ALA A 191 -2.53 -24.61 3.06
C ALA A 191 -1.46 -25.57 2.55
N LYS A 192 -0.45 -25.88 3.37
CA LYS A 192 0.45 -27.00 3.05
C LYS A 192 -0.47 -28.16 2.65
N PRO A 193 -0.24 -28.82 1.50
CA PRO A 193 -1.05 -29.97 1.14
C PRO A 193 -1.05 -30.88 2.37
N SER A 194 -2.24 -31.08 2.94
CA SER A 194 -2.39 -32.02 4.05
C SER A 194 -1.73 -33.31 3.58
N PRO A 195 -0.88 -33.96 4.40
CA PRO A 195 -0.50 -35.33 4.09
C PRO A 195 -1.79 -36.10 3.80
N ALA A 196 -1.79 -36.81 2.66
CA ALA A 196 -2.95 -37.58 2.23
C ALA A 196 -3.44 -38.39 3.44
N PRO A 197 -4.73 -38.29 3.81
CA PRO A 197 -5.22 -39.05 4.95
C PRO A 197 -4.91 -40.52 4.67
N ALA A 198 -4.20 -41.16 5.60
CA ALA A 198 -4.07 -42.61 5.58
C ALA A 198 -5.48 -43.18 5.51
N SER A 199 -5.70 -44.07 4.55
CA SER A 199 -6.94 -44.79 4.32
C SER A 199 -7.29 -45.64 5.55
N ASN A 200 -7.89 -45.03 6.56
CA ASN A 200 -8.68 -45.71 7.57
C ASN A 200 -10.08 -45.13 7.51
N SER A 201 -10.94 -45.89 6.83
CA SER A 201 -12.36 -45.69 6.67
C SER A 201 -13.08 -45.66 8.01
N GLN A 202 -13.29 -44.47 8.57
CA GLN A 202 -14.43 -44.17 9.42
C GLN A 202 -15.01 -42.84 8.99
N THR A 203 -16.18 -42.89 8.37
CA THR A 203 -16.93 -41.76 7.83
C THR A 203 -17.30 -40.77 8.95
N PRO A 204 -16.79 -39.53 8.94
CA PRO A 204 -17.33 -38.48 9.80
C PRO A 204 -18.67 -38.02 9.21
N ALA A 205 -19.71 -37.96 10.05
CA ALA A 205 -21.03 -37.51 9.64
C ALA A 205 -20.97 -36.12 8.99
N LYS A 206 -21.38 -36.02 7.71
CA LYS A 206 -21.50 -34.77 6.96
C LYS A 206 -22.50 -33.83 7.66
N ARG A 207 -22.03 -32.93 8.53
CA ARG A 207 -22.81 -31.75 8.92
C ARG A 207 -22.83 -30.78 7.75
N LYS A 208 -23.94 -30.75 7.01
CA LYS A 208 -24.21 -29.72 6.01
C LYS A 208 -24.27 -28.36 6.72
N PRO A 209 -23.57 -27.32 6.26
CA PRO A 209 -23.77 -25.98 6.78
C PRO A 209 -25.21 -25.55 6.47
N LYS A 210 -26.03 -25.39 7.51
CA LYS A 210 -27.35 -24.76 7.39
C LYS A 210 -27.16 -23.25 7.47
N TYR A 211 -27.20 -22.61 6.33
CA TYR A 211 -27.35 -21.17 6.24
C TYR A 211 -28.84 -20.84 6.33
N ASN A 212 -29.23 -20.11 7.38
CA ASN A 212 -30.63 -19.70 7.59
C ASN A 212 -30.79 -18.27 7.07
N TRP A 213 -31.51 -18.10 5.97
CA TRP A 213 -31.76 -16.80 5.30
C TRP A 213 -33.10 -16.18 5.70
N SER A 214 -33.77 -16.69 6.74
CA SER A 214 -34.98 -16.07 7.27
C SER A 214 -34.61 -14.75 7.95
N SER A 215 -34.95 -13.65 7.28
CA SER A 215 -34.94 -12.30 7.80
C SER A 215 -35.95 -12.16 8.94
N GLU A 216 -35.55 -12.54 10.15
CA GLU A 216 -36.14 -12.02 11.36
C GLU A 216 -35.11 -11.11 12.01
N SER A 217 -35.50 -9.84 12.17
CA SER A 217 -34.73 -8.78 12.81
C SER A 217 -34.05 -9.28 14.09
N PRO A 218 -32.79 -8.89 14.38
CA PRO A 218 -32.12 -9.35 15.58
C PRO A 218 -32.85 -8.82 16.82
N THR A 219 -33.53 -9.71 17.54
CA THR A 219 -34.06 -9.44 18.86
C THR A 219 -32.87 -9.14 19.78
N PRO A 220 -32.88 -8.04 20.54
CA PRO A 220 -31.76 -7.71 21.42
C PRO A 220 -31.54 -8.82 22.44
N ALA A 221 -30.31 -9.33 22.49
CA ALA A 221 -29.89 -10.32 23.47
C ALA A 221 -30.11 -9.75 24.89
N LYS A 222 -30.93 -10.44 25.70
CA LYS A 222 -31.05 -10.17 27.13
C LYS A 222 -29.68 -10.36 27.77
N ARG A 223 -29.08 -9.24 28.18
CA ARG A 223 -27.90 -9.19 29.03
C ARG A 223 -28.26 -9.88 30.36
N SER A 224 -27.72 -11.08 30.60
CA SER A 224 -27.79 -11.69 31.92
C SER A 224 -27.01 -10.81 32.89
N LYS A 225 -27.70 -10.27 33.89
CA LYS A 225 -27.06 -9.67 35.06
C LYS A 225 -26.37 -10.80 35.83
N PRO A 226 -25.12 -10.62 36.29
CA PRO A 226 -24.59 -11.44 37.37
C PRO A 226 -25.44 -11.20 38.62
N ASP A 227 -25.87 -12.30 39.24
CA ASP A 227 -26.51 -12.28 40.55
C ASP A 227 -25.54 -11.69 41.58
N ALA A 228 -25.97 -10.58 42.19
CA ALA A 228 -25.32 -10.01 43.35
C ALA A 228 -26.41 -9.75 44.39
N ASP A 229 -26.63 -10.74 45.24
CA ASP A 229 -27.13 -10.65 46.60
C ASP A 229 -26.55 -11.92 47.28
N ASN A 230 -25.86 -11.87 48.41
CA ASN A 230 -26.35 -11.33 49.66
C ASN A 230 -25.20 -11.29 50.69
N ASN A 231 -24.97 -10.14 51.35
CA ASN A 231 -25.16 -10.07 52.80
C ASN A 231 -24.96 -8.64 53.34
N ASN A 232 -26.07 -8.17 53.93
CA ASN A 232 -26.24 -7.02 54.79
C ASN A 232 -25.22 -6.95 55.95
N ALA A 233 -24.82 -5.75 56.36
CA ALA A 233 -25.45 -5.05 57.48
C ALA A 233 -24.78 -3.69 57.78
N ALA A 234 -25.65 -2.75 58.13
CA ALA A 234 -25.47 -1.32 58.36
C ALA A 234 -24.49 -0.92 59.48
N SER A 235 -23.95 0.31 59.42
CA SER A 235 -24.43 1.42 60.26
C SER A 235 -23.69 2.74 59.97
N ALA A 236 -24.44 3.83 60.14
CA ALA A 236 -24.12 5.21 59.81
C ALA A 236 -23.19 5.89 60.84
N SER A 237 -22.45 6.92 60.43
CA SER A 237 -22.68 8.28 60.97
C SER A 237 -21.87 9.34 60.21
N SER A 238 -22.50 10.49 60.07
CA SER A 238 -22.02 11.77 59.59
C SER A 238 -20.89 12.36 60.42
N SER A 239 -19.96 13.08 59.80
CA SER A 239 -19.59 14.42 60.29
C SER A 239 -18.87 15.22 59.21
N GLN A 240 -19.43 16.40 58.94
CA GLN A 240 -18.72 17.54 58.38
C GLN A 240 -17.55 17.91 59.29
N THR A 241 -16.44 18.37 58.73
CA THR A 241 -15.69 19.46 59.35
C THR A 241 -14.89 20.22 58.30
N SER A 242 -15.13 21.52 58.30
CA SER A 242 -14.41 22.60 57.63
C SER A 242 -13.15 23.01 58.40
N THR A 243 -12.29 23.80 57.71
CA THR A 243 -11.18 24.66 58.20
C THR A 243 -9.92 23.95 58.73
N ASN A 244 -8.68 24.37 58.40
CA ASN A 244 -8.16 25.69 58.03
C ASN A 244 -7.51 25.75 56.64
#